data_AF-A0A1F7Q1S7-F1
#
_entry.id   AF-A0A1F7Q1S7-F1
#
_cell.length_a   1.000
_cell.length_b   1.000
_cell.length_c   1.000
_cell.angle_alpha   90.00
_cell.angle_beta   90.00
_cell.angle_gamma   90.00
#
_symmetry.space_group_name_H-M   'P 1'
#
loop_
_entity.id
_entity.type
_entity.pdbx_description
1 polymer ?
#
loop_
_entity_poly.entity_id
_entity_poly.type
_entity_poly.pdbx_seq_one_letter_code
_entity_poly.pdbx_strand_id
1 'polypeptide(L)' 'MPRKNNHVKHTPLQFVDREAGKKRFATKREAENAAEYQMLLKADLELFVYKSELNGGWYLTRKQTRDIQ' A
#
# COMPACT_ATOMS: atom_id res chain seq x y z
N MET A 1 -31.95 43.36 -7.35
CA MET A 1 -31.68 42.12 -8.12
C MET A 1 -31.06 41.08 -7.18
N PRO A 2 -31.52 39.82 -7.16
CA PRO A 2 -30.93 38.80 -6.31
C PRO A 2 -29.55 38.41 -6.89
N ARG A 3 -28.49 38.61 -6.11
CA ARG A 3 -27.18 38.05 -6.44
C ARG A 3 -27.20 36.57 -6.06
N LYS A 4 -26.98 35.68 -7.03
CA LYS A 4 -26.85 34.24 -6.78
C LYS A 4 -25.65 34.02 -5.86
N ASN A 5 -25.92 33.72 -4.59
CA ASN A 5 -24.90 33.38 -3.62
C ASN A 5 -24.46 31.93 -3.85
N ASN A 6 -23.37 31.77 -4.60
CA ASN A 6 -22.82 30.46 -4.94
C ASN A 6 -21.78 30.07 -3.87
N HIS A 7 -22.24 29.50 -2.76
CA HIS A 7 -21.32 28.96 -1.76
C HIS A 7 -20.65 27.70 -2.30
N VAL A 8 -19.31 27.65 -2.21
CA VAL A 8 -18.55 26.43 -2.52
C VAL A 8 -18.94 25.35 -1.52
N LYS A 9 -19.36 24.19 -2.02
CA LYS A 9 -19.75 23.06 -1.16
C LYS A 9 -18.53 22.52 -0.44
N HIS A 10 -18.62 22.38 0.88
CA HIS A 10 -17.58 21.75 1.68
C HIS A 10 -17.52 20.24 1.40
N THR A 11 -16.37 19.75 0.93
CA THR A 11 -16.08 18.32 0.81
C THR A 11 -15.21 17.88 1.99
N PRO A 12 -15.66 16.92 2.82
CA PRO A 12 -14.84 16.37 3.91
C PRO A 12 -13.55 15.73 3.41
N LEU A 13 -12.46 15.89 4.18
CA LEU A 13 -11.20 15.21 3.91
C LEU A 13 -11.38 13.70 4.10
N GLN A 14 -11.11 12.93 3.04
CA GLN A 14 -11.07 11.47 3.10
C GLN A 14 -9.64 10.98 2.99
N PHE A 15 -9.21 10.17 3.96
CA PHE A 15 -7.93 9.48 3.89
C PHE A 15 -8.08 8.28 2.95
N VAL A 16 -7.36 8.30 1.83
CA VAL A 16 -7.35 7.19 0.88
C VAL A 16 -6.44 6.09 1.43
N ASP A 17 -7.01 4.95 1.80
CA ASP A 17 -6.23 3.79 2.20
C ASP A 17 -5.56 3.16 0.97
N ARG A 18 -4.26 3.45 0.79
CA ARG A 18 -3.44 2.92 -0.31
C ARG A 18 -3.17 1.42 -0.18
N GLU A 19 -3.56 0.80 0.92
CA GLU A 19 -3.28 -0.59 1.24
C GLU A 19 -4.53 -1.47 1.21
N ALA A 20 -5.71 -0.90 0.96
CA ALA A 20 -6.99 -1.63 0.95
C ALA A 20 -7.02 -2.83 -0.03
N GLY A 21 -6.18 -2.82 -1.08
CA GLY A 21 -6.05 -3.94 -2.03
C GLY A 21 -4.86 -4.88 -1.77
N LYS A 22 -4.05 -4.63 -0.74
CA LYS A 22 -2.83 -5.40 -0.45
C LYS A 22 -3.13 -6.48 0.59
N LYS A 23 -2.47 -7.64 0.44
CA LYS A 23 -2.57 -8.71 1.45
C LYS A 23 -1.88 -8.26 2.74
N ARG A 24 -2.65 -8.21 3.83
CA ARG A 24 -2.17 -7.91 5.19
C ARG A 24 -1.76 -9.19 5.91
N PHE A 25 -0.63 -9.15 6.59
CA PHE A 25 -0.15 -10.21 7.49
C PHE A 25 -0.17 -9.73 8.95
N ALA A 26 -0.38 -10.66 9.87
CA ALA A 26 -0.50 -10.34 11.30
C ALA A 26 0.86 -10.12 11.96
N THR A 27 1.88 -10.89 11.56
CA THR A 27 3.23 -10.82 12.13
C THR A 27 4.29 -10.60 11.06
N LYS A 28 5.43 -10.03 11.47
CA LYS A 28 6.60 -9.85 10.60
C LYS A 28 7.06 -11.19 10.01
N ARG A 29 7.17 -12.22 10.85
CA ARG A 29 7.61 -13.56 10.47
C ARG A 29 6.71 -14.20 9.43
N GLU A 30 5.39 -14.03 9.57
CA GLU A 30 4.43 -14.53 8.58
C GLU A 30 4.61 -13.85 7.22
N ALA A 31 4.84 -12.53 7.22
CA ALA A 31 5.10 -11.79 5.99
C ALA A 31 6.43 -12.22 5.35
N GLU A 32 7.49 -12.43 6.13
CA GLU A 32 8.79 -12.92 5.65
C GLU A 32 8.68 -14.30 5.01
N ASN A 33 8.04 -15.26 5.70
CA ASN A 33 7.80 -16.58 5.14
C ASN A 33 6.99 -16.53 3.83
N ALA A 34 5.98 -15.65 3.77
CA ALA A 34 5.19 -15.47 2.56
C ALA A 34 6.00 -14.84 1.42
N ALA A 35 6.91 -13.93 1.74
CA ALA A 35 7.83 -13.33 0.78
C ALA A 35 8.77 -14.40 0.20
N GLU A 36 9.44 -15.17 1.08
CA GLU A 36 10.35 -16.25 0.69
C GLU A 36 9.66 -17.29 -0.19
N TYR A 37 8.46 -17.72 0.20
CA TYR A 37 7.68 -18.66 -0.60
C TYR A 37 7.36 -18.13 -1.99
N GLN A 38 7.00 -16.85 -2.11
CA GLN A 38 6.73 -16.23 -3.42
C GLN A 38 7.99 -16.08 -4.27
N MET A 39 9.13 -15.76 -3.66
CA MET A 39 10.43 -15.71 -4.34
C MET A 39 10.85 -17.10 -4.84
N LEU A 40 10.61 -18.15 -4.07
CA LEU A 40 10.89 -19.53 -4.48
C LEU A 40 10.07 -19.95 -5.71
N LEU A 41 8.81 -19.49 -5.79
CA LEU A 41 7.95 -19.76 -6.95
C LEU A 41 8.31 -18.90 -8.17
N LYS A 42 8.92 -17.74 -7.97
CA LYS A 42 9.24 -16.77 -9.03
C LYS A 42 10.65 -16.22 -8.81
N ALA A 43 11.64 -16.83 -9.47
CA ALA A 43 13.05 -16.49 -9.29
C ALA A 43 13.39 -15.00 -9.57
N ASP A 44 12.67 -14.34 -10.49
CA ASP A 44 12.92 -12.94 -10.84
C ASP A 44 12.22 -11.91 -9.91
N LEU A 45 11.58 -12.40 -8.85
CA LEU A 45 10.80 -11.55 -7.95
C LEU A 45 11.58 -11.30 -6.65
N GLU A 46 11.97 -10.05 -6.41
CA GLU A 46 12.45 -9.60 -5.10
C GLU A 46 11.33 -8.85 -4.35
N LEU A 47 10.93 -9.36 -3.20
CA LEU A 47 9.94 -8.77 -2.29
C LEU A 47 10.59 -8.25 -1.00
N PHE A 48 10.06 -7.15 -0.48
CA PHE A 48 10.43 -6.57 0.79
C PHE A 48 9.22 -6.49 1.72
N VAL A 49 9.44 -6.81 3.00
CA VAL A 49 8.44 -6.75 4.05
C VAL A 49 8.52 -5.39 4.75
N TYR A 50 7.40 -4.66 4.81
CA TYR A 50 7.31 -3.40 5.55
C TYR A 50 6.08 -3.38 6.46
N LYS A 51 6.16 -2.56 7.49
CA LYS A 51 5.05 -2.27 8.39
C LYS A 51 4.38 -0.99 7.96
N SER A 52 3.05 -1.01 7.82
CA SER A 52 2.27 0.18 7.57
C SER A 52 2.13 1.03 8.82
N GLU A 53 2.31 2.34 8.67
CA GLU A 53 2.10 3.32 9.74
C GLU A 53 0.60 3.60 9.98
N LEU A 54 -0.25 3.38 8.97
CA LEU A 54 -1.67 3.70 9.01
C LEU A 54 -2.51 2.68 9.78
N ASN A 55 -2.22 1.38 9.60
CA ASN A 55 -3.02 0.30 10.18
C ASN A 55 -2.18 -0.71 11.00
N GLY A 56 -0.86 -0.51 11.07
CA GLY A 56 0.08 -1.38 11.80
C GLY A 56 0.26 -2.78 11.21
N GLY A 57 -0.32 -3.06 10.05
CA GLY A 57 -0.23 -4.34 9.35
C GLY A 57 1.11 -4.54 8.65
N TRP A 58 1.45 -5.80 8.40
CA TRP A 58 2.62 -6.17 7.61
C TRP A 58 2.20 -6.41 6.17
N TYR A 59 2.98 -5.85 5.24
CA TYR A 59 2.70 -5.92 3.81
C TYR A 59 3.97 -6.24 3.04
N LEU A 60 3.74 -6.72 1.81
CA LEU A 60 4.79 -7.00 0.85
C LEU A 60 4.81 -5.89 -0.20
N THR A 61 6.01 -5.48 -0.60
CA THR A 61 6.23 -4.63 -1.77
C THR A 61 7.29 -5.26 -2.65
N ARG A 62 7.13 -5.13 -3.96
CA ARG A 62 8.20 -5.51 -4.89
C ARG A 62 9.34 -4.49 -4.79
N LYS A 63 10.57 -4.99 -4.74
CA LYS A 63 11.75 -4.16 -4.94
C LYS A 63 11.83 -3.87 -6.43
N GLN A 64 11.54 -2.63 -6.81
CA GLN A 64 11.65 -2.22 -8.20
C GLN A 64 13.14 -2.08 -8.51
N THR A 65 13.74 -3.12 -9.10
CA THR A 65 15.04 -3.00 -9.75
C THR A 65 14.86 -1.99 -10.87
N ARG A 66 15.33 -0.76 -10.64
CA ARG A 66 15.42 0.23 -11.71
C ARG A 66 16.62 -0.18 -12.55
N ASP A 67 16.36 -0.87 -13.65
CA ASP A 67 17.32 -0.94 -14.74
C ASP A 67 17.56 0.49 -15.22
N ILE A 68 18.69 1.07 -14.82
CA ILE A 68 19.19 2.32 -15.37
C ILE A 68 19.81 1.92 -16.71
N GLN A 69 19.06 2.13 -17.80
CA GLN A 69 19.57 2.06 -19.17
C GLN A 69 20.25 3.36 -19.55
#